data_AF-A0A382EGH8-F1
#
_entry.id   AF-A0A382EGH8-F1
#
_cell.length_a   1.000
_cell.length_b   1.000
_cell.length_c   1.000
_cell.angle_alpha   90.00
_cell.angle_beta   90.00
_cell.angle_gamma   90.00
#
_symmetry.space_group_name_H-M   'P 1'
#
loop_
_entity.id
_entity.type
_entity.pdbx_description
1 polymer ?
#
loop_
_entity_poly.entity_id
_entity_poly.type
_entity_poly.pdbx_seq_one_letter_code
_entity_poly.pdbx_strand_id
1 'polypeptide(L)'
;MKKINEYGNIEIPIDIDDSELIEATSKIHIHNLMNDGLLDSIDGKLQLTEKGQESLNRHYIDYQIDLLKLSKNLGDFYSYKINQLVKKVKGKAALYGASDTSKSFFAYIQNSGIDLECVIDDDIEKQKINYLGLQVISIDELNQFPIETIIIATIEFQDEIKHKTVEKFGDKYKIITLFNINGS
;
A
#
# COMPACT_ATOMS: atom_id res chain seq x y z
N MET A 1 0.14 -38.57 24.24
CA MET A 1 -1.06 -37.71 24.10
C MET A 1 -0.88 -36.45 24.94
N LYS A 2 -0.52 -35.32 24.33
CA LYS A 2 -0.57 -34.01 25.00
C LYS A 2 -2.03 -33.52 24.94
N LYS A 3 -2.61 -33.21 26.09
CA LYS A 3 -3.99 -32.69 26.20
C LYS A 3 -4.01 -31.22 25.77
N ILE A 4 -4.96 -30.86 24.90
CA ILE A 4 -5.27 -29.48 24.54
C ILE A 4 -6.09 -28.89 25.70
N ASN A 5 -5.67 -27.72 26.22
CA ASN A 5 -6.35 -27.01 27.27
C ASN A 5 -7.42 -26.09 26.64
N GLU A 6 -8.69 -26.30 26.97
CA GLU A 6 -9.85 -25.61 26.39
C GLU A 6 -9.99 -24.13 26.85
N TYR A 7 -9.11 -23.63 27.72
CA TYR A 7 -9.18 -22.27 28.27
C TYR A 7 -7.90 -21.42 28.09
N GLY A 8 -6.93 -21.89 27.31
CA GLY A 8 -5.73 -21.12 26.97
C GLY A 8 -5.86 -20.49 25.60
N ASN A 9 -5.47 -19.21 25.45
CA ASN A 9 -5.28 -18.61 24.13
C ASN A 9 -4.38 -19.52 23.29
N ILE A 10 -4.89 -20.01 22.17
CA ILE A 10 -4.08 -20.74 21.20
C ILE A 10 -3.30 -19.68 20.42
N GLU A 11 -2.07 -19.42 20.83
CA GLU A 11 -1.09 -18.81 19.93
C GLU A 11 -0.81 -19.85 18.84
N ILE A 12 -1.44 -19.68 17.69
CA ILE A 12 -1.00 -20.34 16.47
C ILE A 12 0.29 -19.61 16.09
N PRO A 13 1.47 -20.26 16.11
CA PRO A 13 2.67 -19.64 15.57
C PRO A 13 2.39 -19.37 14.09
N ILE A 14 2.49 -18.11 13.67
CA ILE A 14 2.24 -17.72 12.28
C ILE A 14 3.41 -18.20 11.39
N ASP A 15 4.57 -18.49 12.01
CA ASP A 15 5.73 -19.12 11.39
C ASP A 15 5.89 -20.56 11.94
N ILE A 16 5.31 -21.52 11.24
CA ILE A 16 5.49 -22.95 11.54
C ILE A 16 6.44 -23.51 10.48
N ASP A 17 7.72 -23.64 10.82
CA ASP A 17 8.71 -24.44 10.08
C ASP A 17 8.70 -25.93 10.52
N ASP A 18 7.66 -26.36 11.24
CA ASP A 18 7.48 -27.75 11.67
C ASP A 18 6.78 -28.56 10.56
N SER A 19 7.58 -29.37 9.86
CA SER A 19 7.11 -30.21 8.76
C SER A 19 6.09 -31.26 9.20
N GLU A 20 6.15 -31.79 10.42
CA GLU A 20 5.18 -32.77 10.93
C GLU A 20 3.82 -32.10 11.18
N LEU A 21 3.82 -30.85 11.67
CA LEU A 21 2.59 -30.09 11.89
C LEU A 21 1.94 -29.66 10.56
N ILE A 22 2.74 -29.23 9.58
CA ILE A 22 2.27 -28.91 8.22
C ILE A 22 1.65 -30.15 7.57
N GLU A 23 2.29 -31.32 7.71
CA GLU A 23 1.78 -32.57 7.15
C GLU A 23 0.47 -32.99 7.82
N ALA A 24 0.38 -32.92 9.16
CA ALA A 24 -0.82 -33.27 9.91
C ALA A 24 -2.00 -32.34 9.57
N THR A 25 -1.77 -31.04 9.49
CA THR A 25 -2.81 -30.05 9.14
C THR A 25 -3.28 -30.20 7.69
N SER A 26 -2.35 -30.46 6.76
CA SER A 26 -2.67 -30.73 5.35
C SER A 26 -3.54 -31.99 5.21
N LYS A 27 -3.20 -33.08 5.92
CA LYS A 27 -3.99 -34.32 5.92
C LYS A 27 -5.41 -34.11 6.45
N ILE A 28 -5.56 -33.37 7.55
CA ILE A 28 -6.88 -33.02 8.11
C ILE A 28 -7.68 -32.20 7.10
N HIS A 29 -7.06 -31.20 6.48
CA HIS A 29 -7.73 -30.36 5.48
C HIS A 29 -8.20 -31.18 4.27
N ILE A 30 -7.33 -32.04 3.69
CA ILE A 30 -7.69 -32.94 2.59
C ILE A 30 -8.84 -33.86 2.99
N HIS A 31 -8.79 -34.45 4.19
CA HIS A 31 -9.84 -35.32 4.69
C HIS A 31 -11.19 -34.59 4.78
N ASN A 32 -11.20 -33.34 5.24
CA ASN A 32 -12.42 -32.53 5.27
C ASN A 32 -12.94 -32.24 3.85
N LEU A 33 -12.06 -31.87 2.90
CA LEU A 33 -12.47 -31.66 1.51
C LEU A 33 -13.06 -32.93 0.87
N MET A 34 -12.55 -34.12 1.22
CA MET A 34 -13.13 -35.39 0.80
C MET A 34 -14.50 -35.65 1.46
N ASN A 35 -14.63 -35.43 2.77
CA ASN A 35 -15.89 -35.59 3.49
C ASN A 35 -16.99 -34.63 3.00
N ASP A 36 -16.59 -33.42 2.59
CA ASP A 36 -17.49 -32.44 1.99
C ASP A 36 -17.85 -32.77 0.53
N GLY A 37 -17.28 -33.84 -0.04
CA GLY A 37 -17.49 -34.29 -1.41
C GLY A 37 -16.89 -33.36 -2.46
N LEU A 38 -15.87 -32.59 -2.10
CA LEU A 38 -15.15 -31.69 -3.00
C LEU A 38 -13.97 -32.40 -3.69
N LEU A 39 -13.42 -33.43 -3.06
CA LEU A 39 -12.34 -34.26 -3.59
C LEU A 39 -12.70 -35.74 -3.57
N ASP A 40 -12.27 -36.46 -4.60
CA ASP A 40 -12.23 -37.91 -4.66
C ASP A 40 -10.80 -38.41 -4.77
N SER A 41 -10.56 -39.65 -4.33
CA SER A 41 -9.28 -40.35 -4.51
C SER A 41 -9.45 -41.46 -5.56
N ILE A 42 -8.91 -41.24 -6.75
CA ILE A 42 -8.93 -42.19 -7.87
C ILE A 42 -7.50 -42.68 -8.11
N ASP A 43 -7.27 -43.99 -7.98
CA ASP A 43 -5.96 -44.63 -8.15
C ASP A 43 -4.83 -44.02 -7.29
N GLY A 44 -5.17 -43.63 -6.06
CA GLY A 44 -4.24 -42.98 -5.14
C GLY A 44 -3.91 -41.52 -5.48
N LYS A 45 -4.63 -40.90 -6.41
CA LYS A 45 -4.52 -39.47 -6.75
C LYS A 45 -5.80 -38.73 -6.38
N LEU A 46 -5.63 -37.55 -5.77
CA LEU A 46 -6.74 -36.65 -5.47
C LEU A 46 -7.21 -35.96 -6.76
N GLN A 47 -8.52 -35.92 -6.97
CA GLN A 47 -9.17 -35.22 -8.08
C GLN A 47 -10.37 -34.41 -7.55
N LEU A 48 -10.62 -33.26 -8.16
CA LEU A 48 -11.83 -32.48 -7.86
C LEU A 48 -13.06 -33.21 -8.39
N THR A 49 -14.11 -33.24 -7.59
CA THR A 49 -15.45 -33.62 -8.06
C THR A 49 -16.08 -32.46 -8.83
N GLU A 50 -17.22 -32.68 -9.49
CA GLU A 50 -17.99 -31.57 -10.09
C GLU A 50 -18.36 -30.51 -9.03
N LYS A 51 -18.80 -30.95 -7.84
CA LYS A 51 -19.06 -30.08 -6.69
C LYS A 51 -17.79 -29.34 -6.23
N GLY A 52 -16.65 -30.02 -6.23
CA GLY A 52 -15.34 -29.43 -5.95
C GLY A 52 -14.98 -28.33 -6.95
N GLN A 53 -15.20 -28.58 -8.24
CA GLN A 53 -14.96 -27.60 -9.31
C GLN A 53 -15.88 -26.39 -9.20
N GLU A 54 -17.16 -26.59 -8.90
CA GLU A 54 -18.11 -25.50 -8.65
C GLU A 54 -17.70 -24.66 -7.43
N SER A 55 -17.30 -25.31 -6.34
CA SER A 55 -16.82 -24.62 -5.13
C SER A 55 -15.55 -23.83 -5.39
N LEU A 56 -14.61 -24.41 -6.14
CA LEU A 56 -13.37 -23.72 -6.52
C LEU A 56 -13.66 -22.49 -7.39
N ASN A 57 -14.56 -22.63 -8.37
CA ASN A 57 -14.97 -21.51 -9.21
C ASN A 57 -15.63 -20.39 -8.39
N ARG A 58 -16.44 -20.74 -7.39
CA ARG A 58 -17.03 -19.78 -6.46
C ARG A 58 -15.95 -19.04 -5.66
N HIS A 59 -14.97 -19.77 -5.10
CA HIS A 59 -13.86 -19.14 -4.39
C HIS A 59 -13.06 -18.19 -5.28
N TYR A 60 -12.84 -18.54 -6.55
CA TYR A 60 -12.19 -17.61 -7.49
C TYR A 60 -12.99 -16.34 -7.71
N ILE A 61 -14.31 -16.44 -7.84
CA ILE A 61 -15.19 -15.28 -7.99
C ILE A 61 -15.18 -14.42 -6.73
N ASP A 62 -15.31 -15.04 -5.56
CA ASP A 62 -15.28 -14.33 -4.27
C ASP A 62 -13.95 -13.58 -4.07
N TYR A 63 -12.83 -14.25 -4.36
CA TYR A 63 -11.51 -13.63 -4.31
C TYR A 63 -11.39 -12.44 -5.28
N GLN A 64 -11.89 -12.56 -6.51
CA GLN A 64 -11.90 -11.45 -7.46
C GLN A 64 -12.74 -10.27 -6.96
N ILE A 65 -13.92 -10.55 -6.38
CA ILE A 65 -14.77 -9.53 -5.78
C ILE A 65 -14.03 -8.82 -4.64
N ASP A 66 -13.31 -9.54 -3.80
CA ASP A 66 -12.56 -8.96 -2.69
C ASP A 66 -11.37 -8.11 -3.18
N LEU A 67 -10.68 -8.53 -4.24
CA LEU A 67 -9.67 -7.70 -4.89
C LEU A 67 -10.26 -6.40 -5.48
N LEU A 68 -11.45 -6.46 -6.07
CA LEU A 68 -12.15 -5.27 -6.57
C LEU A 68 -12.55 -4.33 -5.43
N LYS A 69 -13.06 -4.87 -4.31
CA LYS A 69 -13.36 -4.08 -3.10
C LYS A 69 -12.09 -3.43 -2.56
N LEU A 70 -10.99 -4.17 -2.47
CA LEU A 70 -9.71 -3.65 -2.00
C LEU A 70 -9.21 -2.51 -2.90
N SER A 71 -9.24 -2.72 -4.22
CA SER A 71 -8.87 -1.70 -5.20
C SER A 71 -9.73 -0.43 -5.07
N LYS A 72 -11.05 -0.60 -4.93
CA LYS A 72 -11.97 0.51 -4.70
C LYS A 72 -11.64 1.24 -3.39
N ASN A 73 -11.49 0.51 -2.29
CA ASN A 73 -11.19 1.10 -0.98
C ASN A 73 -9.87 1.88 -1.00
N LEU A 74 -8.87 1.39 -1.73
CA LEU A 74 -7.61 2.09 -1.93
C LEU A 74 -7.80 3.39 -2.73
N GLY A 75 -8.58 3.34 -3.81
CA GLY A 75 -8.95 4.53 -4.59
C GLY A 75 -9.74 5.56 -3.78
N ASP A 76 -10.69 5.11 -2.95
CA ASP A 76 -11.47 5.95 -2.04
C ASP A 76 -10.55 6.61 -0.99
N PHE A 77 -9.61 5.86 -0.43
CA PHE A 77 -8.59 6.37 0.49
C PHE A 77 -7.72 7.45 -0.17
N TYR A 78 -7.20 7.20 -1.38
CA TYR A 78 -6.41 8.18 -2.11
C TYR A 78 -7.21 9.44 -2.44
N SER A 79 -8.43 9.27 -2.94
CA SER A 79 -9.34 10.38 -3.25
C SER A 79 -9.65 11.22 -2.02
N TYR A 80 -9.90 10.59 -0.87
CA TYR A 80 -10.09 11.30 0.40
C TYR A 80 -8.86 12.14 0.77
N LYS A 81 -7.66 11.55 0.73
CA LYS A 81 -6.42 12.27 1.09
C LYS A 81 -6.15 13.44 0.14
N ILE A 82 -6.36 13.25 -1.16
CA ILE A 82 -6.18 14.34 -2.14
C ILE A 82 -7.23 15.43 -1.97
N ASN A 83 -8.49 15.11 -1.70
CA ASN A 83 -9.51 16.13 -1.41
C ASN A 83 -9.16 16.98 -0.18
N GLN A 84 -8.51 16.41 0.83
CA GLN A 84 -7.99 17.19 1.96
C GLN A 84 -6.77 18.02 1.58
N LEU A 85 -5.93 17.52 0.68
CA LEU A 85 -4.75 18.21 0.18
C LEU A 85 -5.12 19.46 -0.63
N VAL A 86 -6.06 19.34 -1.58
CA VAL A 86 -6.53 20.45 -2.44
C VAL A 86 -7.00 21.65 -1.62
N LYS A 87 -7.71 21.42 -0.51
CA LYS A 87 -8.19 22.48 0.39
C LYS A 87 -7.06 23.24 1.11
N LYS A 88 -5.87 22.64 1.18
CA LYS A 88 -4.72 23.16 1.94
C LYS A 88 -3.64 23.70 1.03
N VAL A 89 -3.47 23.19 -0.18
CA VAL A 89 -2.45 23.65 -1.11
C VAL A 89 -2.68 25.13 -1.45
N LYS A 90 -1.59 25.89 -1.47
CA LYS A 90 -1.55 27.28 -1.88
C LYS A 90 -0.63 27.39 -3.09
N GLY A 91 -1.10 28.02 -4.17
CA GLY A 91 -0.30 28.26 -5.37
C GLY A 91 0.24 26.98 -6.00
N LYS A 92 1.37 27.11 -6.68
CA LYS A 92 2.11 25.97 -7.25
C LYS A 92 2.80 25.18 -6.15
N ALA A 93 2.93 23.87 -6.37
CA ALA A 93 3.45 22.94 -5.40
C ALA A 93 4.66 22.16 -5.91
N ALA A 94 5.55 21.79 -4.98
CA ALA A 94 6.55 20.74 -5.16
C ALA A 94 6.07 19.44 -4.50
N LEU A 95 6.43 18.30 -5.09
CA LEU A 95 6.28 16.99 -4.44
C LEU A 95 7.64 16.54 -3.89
N TYR A 96 7.74 16.28 -2.59
CA TYR A 96 8.98 15.80 -1.97
C TYR A 96 8.95 14.27 -1.82
N GLY A 97 9.93 13.63 -2.47
CA GLY A 97 10.18 12.20 -2.50
C GLY A 97 9.73 11.57 -3.81
N ALA A 98 10.67 11.14 -4.65
CA ALA A 98 10.43 10.34 -5.84
C ALA A 98 10.51 8.83 -5.47
N SER A 99 9.40 8.28 -4.99
CA SER A 99 9.29 6.89 -4.52
C SER A 99 8.11 6.16 -5.17
N ASP A 100 7.96 4.86 -4.91
CA ASP A 100 6.75 4.13 -5.33
C ASP A 100 5.49 4.64 -4.61
N THR A 101 5.64 5.08 -3.37
CA THR A 101 4.56 5.71 -2.60
C THR A 101 4.06 6.96 -3.30
N SER A 102 4.94 7.92 -3.63
CA SER A 102 4.53 9.12 -4.38
C SER A 102 3.98 8.80 -5.77
N LYS A 103 4.50 7.74 -6.41
CA LYS A 103 4.03 7.28 -7.73
C LYS A 103 2.57 6.85 -7.69
N SER A 104 2.17 6.13 -6.63
CA SER A 104 0.79 5.66 -6.46
C SER A 104 -0.23 6.81 -6.32
N PHE A 105 0.18 7.95 -5.76
CA PHE A 105 -0.69 9.12 -5.57
C PHE A 105 -0.59 10.15 -6.70
N PHE A 106 0.47 10.11 -7.51
CA PHE A 106 0.79 11.16 -8.47
C PHE A 106 -0.36 11.47 -9.43
N ALA A 107 -0.97 10.42 -10.00
CA ALA A 107 -2.11 10.58 -10.91
C ALA A 107 -3.31 11.25 -10.23
N TYR A 108 -3.56 10.95 -8.96
CA TYR A 108 -4.64 11.58 -8.20
C TYR A 108 -4.33 13.05 -7.90
N ILE A 109 -3.07 13.39 -7.58
CA ILE A 109 -2.64 14.78 -7.37
C ILE A 109 -2.83 15.58 -8.66
N GLN A 110 -2.32 15.10 -9.79
CA GLN A 110 -2.45 15.79 -11.09
C GLN A 110 -3.91 15.99 -11.49
N ASN A 111 -4.74 14.93 -11.36
CA ASN A 111 -6.15 15.00 -11.72
C ASN A 111 -6.99 15.88 -10.79
N SER A 112 -6.46 16.23 -9.61
CA SER A 112 -7.14 17.11 -8.66
C SER A 112 -7.00 18.61 -8.96
N GLY A 113 -6.18 18.97 -9.97
CA GLY A 113 -5.90 20.35 -10.33
C GLY A 113 -4.82 21.03 -9.49
N ILE A 114 -4.08 20.27 -8.67
CA ILE A 114 -2.87 20.77 -8.02
C ILE A 114 -1.79 20.93 -9.09
N ASP A 115 -1.28 22.16 -9.23
CA ASP A 115 -0.20 22.49 -10.18
C ASP A 115 1.15 22.09 -9.58
N LEU A 116 1.63 20.91 -9.95
CA LEU A 116 2.95 20.40 -9.56
C LEU A 116 4.02 20.91 -10.53
N GLU A 117 4.95 21.72 -10.02
CA GLU A 117 6.02 22.31 -10.84
C GLU A 117 7.24 21.39 -10.93
N CYS A 118 7.62 20.74 -9.82
CA CYS A 118 8.80 19.89 -9.75
C CYS A 118 8.66 18.82 -8.65
N VAL A 119 9.61 17.88 -8.66
CA VAL A 119 9.81 16.89 -7.60
C VAL A 119 11.12 17.18 -6.89
N ILE A 120 11.13 17.08 -5.57
CA ILE A 120 12.34 17.21 -4.77
C ILE A 120 12.74 15.80 -4.32
N ASP A 121 13.98 15.40 -4.54
CA ASP A 121 14.53 14.17 -3.96
C ASP A 121 15.99 14.40 -3.59
N ASP A 122 16.46 13.78 -2.51
CA ASP A 122 17.83 13.93 -2.02
C ASP A 122 18.81 12.96 -2.72
N ASP A 123 18.29 11.97 -3.45
CA ASP A 123 19.08 11.05 -4.25
C ASP A 123 19.57 11.71 -5.56
N ILE A 124 20.89 11.86 -5.67
CA ILE A 124 21.58 12.47 -6.82
C ILE A 124 21.28 11.72 -8.13
N GLU A 125 21.09 10.40 -8.10
CA GLU A 125 20.78 9.65 -9.32
C GLU A 125 19.36 9.94 -9.80
N LYS A 126 18.41 10.16 -8.88
CA LYS A 126 17.03 10.56 -9.24
C LYS A 126 16.97 12.00 -9.75
N GLN A 127 17.79 12.90 -9.23
CA GLN A 127 17.89 14.29 -9.71
C GLN A 127 18.33 14.40 -11.19
N LYS A 128 18.95 13.37 -11.75
CA LYS A 128 19.40 13.35 -13.15
C LYS A 128 18.30 12.95 -14.14
N ILE A 129 17.14 12.50 -13.65
CA ILE A 129 16.06 11.97 -14.50
C ILE A 129 14.75 12.74 -14.25
N ASN A 130 13.86 12.70 -15.24
CA ASN A 130 12.48 13.15 -15.04
C ASN A 130 11.69 12.08 -14.30
N TYR A 131 10.89 12.52 -13.33
CA TYR A 131 9.96 11.68 -12.59
C TYR A 131 8.53 12.02 -13.01
N LEU A 132 7.87 11.09 -13.71
CA LEU A 132 6.48 11.23 -14.16
C LEU A 132 6.21 12.53 -14.95
N GLY A 133 7.20 12.96 -15.74
CA GLY A 133 7.12 14.16 -16.57
C GLY A 133 7.55 15.45 -15.88
N LEU A 134 7.90 15.41 -14.59
CA LEU A 134 8.44 16.55 -13.85
C LEU A 134 9.96 16.40 -13.66
N GLN A 135 10.65 17.53 -13.62
CA GLN A 135 12.06 17.57 -13.25
C GLN A 135 12.22 17.21 -11.77
N VAL A 136 13.18 16.34 -11.47
CA VAL A 136 13.63 16.09 -10.09
C VAL A 136 14.76 17.06 -9.78
N ILE A 137 14.63 17.83 -8.71
CA ILE A 137 15.60 18.84 -8.28
C ILE A 137 16.12 18.53 -6.89
N SER A 138 17.29 19.09 -6.56
CA SER A 138 17.73 19.17 -5.17
C SER A 138 16.87 20.19 -4.40
N ILE A 139 16.70 19.98 -3.11
CA ILE A 139 16.04 20.94 -2.22
C ILE A 139 16.70 22.33 -2.28
N ASP A 140 17.99 22.39 -2.60
CA ASP A 140 18.79 23.61 -2.70
C ASP A 140 18.36 24.50 -3.87
N GLU A 141 17.78 23.91 -4.90
CA GLU A 141 17.33 24.59 -6.12
C GLU A 141 15.91 25.12 -5.99
N LEU A 142 15.18 24.74 -4.92
CA LEU A 142 13.76 25.04 -4.75
C LEU A 142 13.42 26.54 -4.85
N ASN A 143 14.34 27.41 -4.40
CA ASN A 143 14.18 28.87 -4.45
C ASN A 143 14.10 29.44 -5.89
N GLN A 144 14.49 28.67 -6.90
CA GLN A 144 14.45 29.08 -8.31
C GLN A 144 13.06 28.91 -8.93
N PHE A 145 12.16 28.21 -8.24
CA PHE A 145 10.82 27.88 -8.73
C PHE A 145 9.75 28.72 -8.01
N PRO A 146 8.64 29.06 -8.71
CA PRO A 146 7.53 29.84 -8.14
C PRO A 146 6.62 28.98 -7.26
N ILE A 147 7.19 28.29 -6.27
CA ILE A 147 6.51 27.30 -5.44
C ILE A 147 6.13 27.91 -4.09
N GLU A 148 4.90 27.66 -3.66
CA GLU A 148 4.37 28.13 -2.38
C GLU A 148 4.09 26.98 -1.41
N THR A 149 3.92 25.77 -1.91
CA THR A 149 3.58 24.58 -1.13
C THR A 149 4.55 23.42 -1.40
N ILE A 150 4.97 22.72 -0.34
CA ILE A 150 5.72 21.47 -0.45
C ILE A 150 4.83 20.34 0.09
N ILE A 151 4.61 19.33 -0.73
CA ILE A 151 3.81 18.15 -0.42
C ILE A 151 4.77 17.00 -0.13
N ILE A 152 4.82 16.51 1.10
CA ILE A 152 5.66 15.38 1.47
C ILE A 152 4.85 14.09 1.29
N ALA A 153 5.28 13.25 0.34
CA ALA A 153 4.60 12.01 -0.05
C ALA A 153 5.41 10.76 0.34
N THR A 154 5.94 10.75 1.56
CA THR A 154 6.60 9.61 2.19
C THR A 154 6.14 9.48 3.63
N ILE A 155 6.12 8.24 4.14
CA ILE A 155 5.80 7.93 5.53
C ILE A 155 7.10 7.87 6.35
N GLU A 156 8.10 7.15 5.84
CA GLU A 156 9.35 6.84 6.56
C GLU A 156 10.18 8.09 6.85
N PHE A 157 10.36 8.97 5.85
CA PHE A 157 11.26 10.14 5.95
C PHE A 157 10.50 11.44 6.21
N GLN A 158 9.22 11.36 6.58
CA GLN A 158 8.34 12.52 6.63
C GLN A 158 8.84 13.61 7.59
N ASP A 159 9.21 13.19 8.81
CA ASP A 159 9.61 14.11 9.87
C ASP A 159 10.99 14.70 9.60
N GLU A 160 11.90 13.90 9.04
CA GLU A 160 13.22 14.34 8.60
C GLU A 160 13.11 15.42 7.51
N ILE A 161 12.35 15.14 6.44
CA ILE A 161 12.14 16.08 5.33
C ILE A 161 11.51 17.38 5.85
N LYS A 162 10.49 17.26 6.71
CA LYS A 162 9.84 18.43 7.31
C LYS A 162 10.84 19.27 8.11
N HIS A 163 11.63 18.62 8.98
CA HIS A 163 12.63 19.32 9.80
C HIS A 163 13.65 20.04 8.93
N LYS A 164 14.26 19.33 7.97
CA LYS A 164 15.24 19.87 7.01
C LYS A 164 14.69 21.07 6.22
N THR A 165 13.44 20.97 5.77
CA THR A 165 12.79 22.05 5.01
C THR A 165 12.60 23.30 5.88
N VAL A 166 12.13 23.13 7.12
CA VAL A 166 11.95 24.24 8.07
C VAL A 166 13.28 24.84 8.48
N GLU A 167 14.30 24.03 8.74
CA GLU A 167 15.65 24.50 9.07
C GLU A 167 16.23 25.37 7.94
N LYS A 168 16.03 24.96 6.69
CA LYS A 168 16.60 25.66 5.52
C LYS A 168 15.84 26.91 5.11
N PHE A 169 14.51 26.91 5.23
CA PHE A 169 13.67 27.95 4.65
C PHE A 169 12.73 28.65 5.64
N GLY A 170 12.73 28.24 6.90
CA GLY A 170 11.76 28.70 7.90
C GLY A 170 10.32 28.46 7.43
N ASP A 171 9.49 29.49 7.55
CA ASP A 171 8.07 29.45 7.18
C ASP A 171 7.78 29.89 5.73
N LYS A 172 8.82 29.96 4.87
CA LYS A 172 8.66 30.43 3.48
C LYS A 172 7.67 29.58 2.70
N TYR A 173 7.70 28.26 2.88
CA TYR A 173 6.86 27.31 2.17
C TYR A 173 5.81 26.72 3.09
N LYS A 174 4.58 26.55 2.58
CA LYS A 174 3.57 25.77 3.27
C LYS A 174 3.91 24.28 3.13
N ILE A 175 4.25 23.62 4.23
CA ILE A 175 4.57 22.18 4.22
C ILE A 175 3.32 21.38 4.57
N ILE A 176 2.95 20.43 3.72
CA ILE A 176 1.81 19.53 3.94
C ILE A 176 2.30 18.09 3.83
N THR A 177 1.99 17.29 4.82
CA THR A 177 2.28 15.85 4.81
C THR A 177 1.05 15.07 4.37
N LEU A 178 1.22 14.18 3.39
CA LEU A 178 0.09 13.44 2.81
C LEU A 178 -0.51 12.44 3.80
N PHE A 179 0.32 11.82 4.63
CA PHE A 179 -0.08 10.72 5.50
C PHE A 179 -0.48 11.17 6.91
N ASN A 180 0.16 12.21 7.48
CA ASN A 180 -0.14 12.75 8.81
C ASN A 180 -1.30 13.78 8.86
N ILE A 181 -2.39 13.50 8.16
CA ILE A 181 -3.62 14.28 8.32
C ILE A 181 -4.39 13.69 9.50
N ASN A 182 -4.10 14.18 10.72
CA ASN A 182 -5.02 14.05 11.84
C ASN A 182 -6.38 14.67 11.45
N GLY A 183 -7.47 13.92 11.66
CA GLY A 183 -8.85 14.22 11.27
C GLY A 183 -9.40 13.16 10.30
N SER A 184 -10.05 12.10 10.74
CA SER A 184 -11.07 12.01 11.81
C SER A 184 -10.94 10.76 12.69
#